data_AF-A0A4U7EYJ8-F1
#
_entry.id   AF-A0A4U7EYJ8-F1
#
_cell.length_a   1.000
_cell.length_b   1.000
_cell.length_c   1.000
_cell.angle_alpha   90.00
_cell.angle_beta   90.00
_cell.angle_gamma   90.00
#
_symmetry.space_group_name_H-M   'P 1'
#
loop_
_entity.id
_entity.type
_entity.pdbx_description
1 polymer ?
#
loop_
_entity_poly.entity_id
_entity_poly.type
_entity_poly.pdbx_seq_one_letter_code
_entity_poly.pdbx_strand_id
1 'polypeptide(L)'
;MFNAGEFHEAHDCFEDEWYNYGSGTAESAFLHGMVQVAAGAHKRADFENDAGMRSLFETALQYLDGLPGDFYGVDVDEVRSTLSRALDDPAVIDGWKIPLDGARPEAYPTDYEYADRIDETH
;
A
#
# COMPACT_ATOMS: atom_id res chain seq x y z
N MET A 1 4.45 -6.22 6.37
CA MET A 1 4.52 -6.85 5.02
C MET A 1 5.19 -5.95 3.98
N PHE A 2 4.59 -4.83 3.53
CA PHE A 2 5.12 -4.01 2.41
C PHE A 2 6.61 -3.66 2.51
N ASN A 3 7.07 -3.15 3.66
CA ASN A 3 8.46 -2.74 3.85
C ASN A 3 9.48 -3.89 3.82
N ALA A 4 9.02 -5.14 3.96
CA ALA A 4 9.82 -6.35 3.81
C ALA A 4 9.84 -6.87 2.36
N GLY A 5 9.13 -6.23 1.43
CA GLY A 5 9.01 -6.67 0.03
C GLY A 5 7.86 -7.66 -0.23
N GLU A 6 7.13 -8.04 0.83
CA GLU A 6 5.98 -8.96 0.76
C GLU A 6 4.73 -8.18 0.31
N PHE A 7 4.69 -7.82 -0.97
CA PHE A 7 3.68 -6.91 -1.52
C PHE A 7 2.31 -7.56 -1.69
N HIS A 8 2.26 -8.85 -2.00
CA HIS A 8 1.00 -9.58 -2.14
C HIS A 8 0.32 -9.74 -0.77
N GLU A 9 1.06 -10.15 0.24
CA GLU A 9 0.57 -10.28 1.61
C GLU A 9 0.20 -8.91 2.21
N ALA A 10 0.93 -7.85 1.84
CA ALA A 10 0.53 -6.49 2.20
C ALA A 10 -0.80 -6.10 1.58
N HIS A 11 -1.02 -6.43 0.31
CA HIS A 11 -2.29 -6.21 -0.37
C HIS A 11 -3.43 -6.90 0.37
N ASP A 12 -3.26 -8.18 0.70
CA ASP A 12 -4.30 -8.98 1.36
C ASP A 12 -4.62 -8.44 2.76
N CYS A 13 -3.61 -8.01 3.52
CA CYS A 13 -3.82 -7.36 4.81
C CYS A 13 -4.64 -6.07 4.72
N PHE A 14 -4.42 -5.25 3.68
CA PHE A 14 -5.20 -4.03 3.49
C PHE A 14 -6.61 -4.33 2.95
N GLU A 15 -6.76 -5.35 2.11
CA GLU A 15 -8.04 -5.75 1.52
C GLU A 15 -8.98 -6.38 2.57
N ASP A 16 -8.47 -7.27 3.42
CA ASP A 16 -9.21 -7.86 4.55
C ASP A 16 -9.82 -6.77 5.44
N GLU A 17 -9.01 -5.79 5.83
CA GLU A 17 -9.47 -4.69 6.67
C GLU A 17 -10.38 -3.71 5.92
N TRP A 18 -10.18 -3.52 4.60
CA TRP A 18 -11.01 -2.63 3.79
C TRP A 18 -12.49 -3.05 3.82
N TYR A 19 -12.78 -4.35 3.74
CA TYR A 19 -14.16 -4.86 3.76
C TYR A 19 -14.91 -4.56 5.06
N ASN A 20 -14.21 -4.20 6.14
CA ASN A 20 -14.81 -3.83 7.41
C ASN A 20 -15.38 -2.40 7.42
N TYR A 21 -14.98 -1.55 6.45
CA TYR A 21 -15.45 -0.17 6.34
C TYR A 21 -16.31 -0.01 5.08
N GLY A 22 -17.59 0.28 5.28
CA GLY A 22 -18.51 0.60 4.19
C GLY A 22 -18.01 1.74 3.30
N SER A 23 -18.68 1.98 2.17
CA SER A 23 -18.21 2.96 1.19
C SER A 23 -18.29 4.41 1.67
N GLY A 24 -17.31 5.21 1.26
CA GLY A 24 -17.33 6.67 1.42
C GLY A 24 -16.77 7.21 2.75
N THR A 25 -16.21 6.36 3.61
CA THR A 25 -15.48 6.82 4.81
C THR A 25 -14.00 7.08 4.51
N ALA A 26 -13.34 7.84 5.40
CA ALA A 26 -11.91 8.10 5.29
C ALA A 26 -11.10 6.80 5.43
N GLU A 27 -11.53 5.90 6.31
CA GLU A 27 -10.92 4.59 6.53
C GLU A 27 -11.04 3.70 5.28
N SER A 28 -12.22 3.63 4.66
CA SER A 28 -12.44 2.85 3.44
C SER A 28 -11.62 3.42 2.28
N ALA A 29 -11.55 4.74 2.14
CA ALA A 29 -10.72 5.39 1.13
C ALA A 29 -9.22 5.15 1.36
N PHE A 30 -8.75 5.26 2.61
CA PHE A 30 -7.36 4.97 2.97
C PHE A 30 -6.98 3.53 2.63
N LEU A 31 -7.75 2.56 3.12
CA LEU A 31 -7.45 1.14 2.92
C LEU A 31 -7.49 0.78 1.44
N HIS A 32 -8.47 1.26 0.68
CA HIS A 32 -8.52 1.05 -0.76
C HIS A 32 -7.30 1.69 -1.45
N GLY A 33 -6.89 2.90 -1.05
CA GLY A 33 -5.66 3.52 -1.54
C GLY A 33 -4.45 2.62 -1.30
N MET A 34 -4.29 2.08 -0.09
CA MET A 34 -3.16 1.22 0.28
C MET A 34 -3.18 -0.16 -0.41
N VAL A 35 -4.36 -0.74 -0.65
CA VAL A 35 -4.54 -1.93 -1.51
C VAL A 35 -3.92 -1.68 -2.90
N GLN A 36 -4.25 -0.53 -3.51
CA GLN A 36 -3.71 -0.17 -4.83
C GLN A 36 -2.19 0.09 -4.80
N VAL A 37 -1.66 0.65 -3.70
CA VAL A 37 -0.21 0.83 -3.50
C VAL A 37 0.51 -0.51 -3.47
N ALA A 38 0.03 -1.45 -2.65
CA ALA A 38 0.62 -2.78 -2.53
C ALA A 38 0.54 -3.55 -3.87
N ALA A 39 -0.63 -3.56 -4.52
CA ALA A 39 -0.80 -4.18 -5.83
C ALA A 39 0.13 -3.56 -6.90
N GLY A 40 0.27 -2.23 -6.92
CA GLY A 40 1.15 -1.54 -7.86
C GLY A 40 2.61 -1.90 -7.67
N ALA A 41 3.08 -1.93 -6.43
CA ALA A 41 4.44 -2.37 -6.09
C ALA A 41 4.69 -3.84 -6.51
N HIS A 42 3.73 -4.73 -6.24
CA HIS A 42 3.79 -6.14 -6.65
C HIS A 42 3.88 -6.28 -8.19
N LYS A 43 3.07 -5.52 -8.95
CA LYS A 43 3.13 -5.52 -10.43
C LYS A 43 4.51 -5.16 -10.96
N ARG A 44 5.19 -4.22 -10.30
CA ARG A 44 6.53 -3.81 -10.69
C ARG A 44 7.59 -4.83 -10.30
N ALA A 45 7.58 -5.26 -9.04
CA ALA A 45 8.61 -6.14 -8.49
C ALA A 45 8.61 -7.52 -9.15
N ASP A 46 7.44 -8.14 -9.35
CA ASP A 46 7.35 -9.55 -9.74
C ASP A 46 7.03 -9.76 -11.22
N PHE A 47 6.54 -8.72 -11.91
CA PHE A 47 6.10 -8.82 -13.30
C PHE A 47 6.73 -7.77 -14.22
N GLU A 48 7.63 -6.91 -13.70
CA GLU A 48 8.26 -5.80 -14.44
C GLU A 48 7.21 -4.93 -15.19
N ASN A 49 5.99 -4.85 -14.65
CA ASN A 49 4.85 -4.25 -15.32
C ASN A 49 4.62 -2.82 -14.84
N ASP A 50 5.44 -1.91 -15.35
CA ASP A 50 5.33 -0.47 -15.04
C ASP A 50 4.00 0.14 -15.49
N ALA A 51 3.39 -0.34 -16.59
CA ALA A 51 2.10 0.16 -17.06
C ALA A 51 0.97 -0.19 -16.08
N GLY A 52 0.97 -1.43 -15.59
CA GLY A 52 0.04 -1.89 -14.55
C GLY A 52 0.24 -1.13 -13.24
N MET A 53 1.50 -0.98 -12.81
CA MET A 53 1.83 -0.16 -11.63
C MET A 53 1.28 1.26 -11.76
N ARG A 54 1.52 1.96 -12.88
CA ARG A 54 1.04 3.34 -13.08
C ARG A 54 -0.48 3.45 -12.96
N SER A 55 -1.23 2.53 -13.59
CA SER A 55 -2.70 2.52 -13.50
C SER A 55 -3.20 2.35 -12.06
N LEU A 56 -2.55 1.50 -11.27
CA LEU A 56 -2.90 1.27 -9.86
C LEU A 56 -2.53 2.50 -9.02
N PHE A 57 -1.37 3.12 -9.27
CA PHE A 57 -0.92 4.31 -8.54
C PHE A 57 -1.79 5.54 -8.83
N GLU A 58 -2.23 5.75 -10.07
CA GLU A 58 -3.21 6.80 -10.41
C GLU A 58 -4.53 6.61 -9.64
N THR A 59 -4.95 5.36 -9.46
CA THR A 59 -6.15 5.01 -8.69
C THR A 59 -5.92 5.21 -7.18
N ALA A 60 -4.77 4.79 -6.67
CA ALA A 60 -4.37 4.99 -5.28
C ALA A 60 -4.37 6.48 -4.91
N LEU A 61 -3.80 7.33 -5.77
CA LEU A 61 -3.77 8.79 -5.56
C LEU A 61 -5.17 9.40 -5.47
N GLN A 62 -6.15 8.90 -6.23
CA GLN A 62 -7.54 9.36 -6.14
C GLN A 62 -8.18 8.99 -4.81
N TYR A 63 -7.93 7.78 -4.31
CA TYR A 63 -8.47 7.35 -3.02
C TYR A 63 -7.81 8.04 -1.83
N LEU A 64 -6.51 8.30 -1.92
CA LEU A 64 -5.75 8.96 -0.88
C LEU A 64 -5.96 10.49 -0.90
N ASP A 65 -6.58 11.06 -1.92
CA ASP A 65 -6.84 12.49 -2.00
C ASP A 65 -7.77 12.96 -0.86
N GLY A 66 -7.47 14.13 -0.30
CA GLY A 66 -8.26 14.71 0.79
C GLY A 66 -8.10 14.06 2.18
N LEU A 67 -7.40 12.93 2.31
CA LEU A 67 -7.06 12.37 3.62
C LEU A 67 -6.04 13.25 4.37
N PRO A 68 -5.95 13.19 5.71
CA PRO A 68 -4.84 13.77 6.46
C PRO A 68 -3.48 13.26 5.95
N GLY A 69 -2.44 14.11 6.01
CA GLY A 69 -1.08 13.75 5.62
C GLY A 69 -0.41 12.73 6.55
N ASP A 70 -0.92 12.61 7.77
CA ASP A 70 -0.62 11.54 8.73
C ASP A 70 -1.94 10.86 9.10
N PHE A 71 -2.06 9.57 8.77
CA PHE A 71 -3.28 8.79 9.00
C PHE A 71 -2.92 7.40 9.53
N TYR A 72 -3.40 7.06 10.72
CA TYR A 72 -2.99 5.85 11.46
C TYR A 72 -1.47 5.69 11.65
N GLY A 73 -0.72 6.81 11.65
CA GLY A 73 0.74 6.81 11.77
C GLY A 73 1.47 6.68 10.44
N VAL A 74 0.77 6.42 9.32
CA VAL A 74 1.35 6.39 7.98
C VAL A 74 1.55 7.82 7.49
N ASP A 75 2.74 8.12 6.99
CA ASP A 75 3.02 9.38 6.27
C ASP A 75 2.41 9.32 4.87
N VAL A 76 1.12 9.67 4.79
CA VAL A 76 0.33 9.67 3.55
C VAL A 76 0.86 10.72 2.57
N ASP A 77 1.43 11.82 3.06
CA ASP A 77 2.04 12.83 2.19
C ASP A 77 3.28 12.28 1.46
N GLU A 78 4.16 11.53 2.15
CA GLU A 78 5.27 10.83 1.50
C GLU A 78 4.77 9.76 0.53
N VAL A 79 3.73 9.01 0.89
CA VAL A 79 3.11 8.02 0.00
C VAL A 79 2.66 8.70 -1.29
N ARG A 80 1.80 9.72 -1.22
CA ARG A 80 1.30 10.44 -2.41
C ARG A 80 2.45 11.02 -3.25
N SER A 81 3.44 11.61 -2.60
CA SER A 81 4.60 12.20 -3.30
C SER A 81 5.40 11.13 -4.05
N THR A 82 5.64 9.98 -3.41
CA THR A 82 6.39 8.87 -4.00
C THR A 82 5.64 8.23 -5.16
N LEU A 83 4.34 7.96 -5.01
CA LEU A 83 3.51 7.43 -6.11
C LEU A 83 3.50 8.39 -7.30
N SER A 84 3.32 9.69 -7.05
CA SER A 84 3.33 10.71 -8.09
C SER A 84 4.64 10.74 -8.87
N ARG A 85 5.79 10.58 -8.19
CA ARG A 85 7.11 10.47 -8.85
C ARG A 85 7.26 9.16 -9.63
N ALA A 86 6.70 8.07 -9.10
CA ALA A 86 6.73 6.76 -9.75
C ALA A 86 5.91 6.71 -11.05
N LEU A 87 4.93 7.61 -11.18
CA LEU A 87 4.21 7.82 -12.43
C LEU A 87 5.06 8.43 -13.55
N ASP A 88 6.27 8.92 -13.26
CA ASP A 88 7.23 9.37 -14.27
C ASP A 88 8.44 8.42 -14.32
N ASP A 89 9.07 8.22 -13.16
CA ASP A 89 10.24 7.37 -12.94
C ASP A 89 9.90 6.22 -11.98
N PRO A 90 9.55 5.04 -12.49
CA PRO A 90 9.13 3.91 -11.67
C PRO A 90 10.17 3.56 -10.61
N ALA A 91 11.47 3.67 -10.93
CA ALA A 91 12.58 3.25 -10.07
C ALA A 91 12.61 3.89 -8.68
N VAL A 92 11.89 4.99 -8.48
CA VAL A 92 11.76 5.62 -7.16
C VAL A 92 11.13 4.71 -6.11
N ILE A 93 10.35 3.70 -6.50
CA ILE A 93 9.76 2.75 -5.53
C ILE A 93 10.66 1.53 -5.26
N ASP A 94 11.78 1.36 -5.98
CA ASP A 94 12.67 0.22 -5.76
C ASP A 94 13.35 0.34 -4.39
N GLY A 95 13.00 -0.58 -3.48
CA GLY A 95 13.48 -0.55 -2.10
C GLY A 95 12.91 0.57 -1.25
N TRP A 96 11.91 1.31 -1.74
CA TRP A 96 11.18 2.28 -0.93
C TRP A 96 10.37 1.57 0.16
N LYS A 97 10.33 2.19 1.33
CA LYS A 97 9.62 1.70 2.51
C LYS A 97 8.67 2.77 2.99
N ILE A 98 7.41 2.43 3.22
CA ILE A 98 6.40 3.33 3.77
C ILE A 98 6.82 3.76 5.18
N PRO A 99 6.87 5.08 5.46
CA PRO A 99 7.07 5.57 6.82
C PRO A 99 5.85 5.26 7.70
N LEU A 100 6.13 4.80 8.91
CA LEU A 100 5.14 4.52 9.94
C LEU A 100 5.67 5.03 11.29
N ASP A 101 4.93 5.93 11.93
CA ASP A 101 5.28 6.58 13.21
C ASP A 101 6.69 7.20 13.22
N GLY A 102 7.10 7.79 12.10
CA GLY A 102 8.43 8.39 11.92
C GLY A 102 9.57 7.37 11.77
N ALA A 103 9.27 6.07 11.69
CA ALA A 103 10.20 4.99 11.40
C ALA A 103 9.89 4.32 10.05
N ARG A 104 10.64 3.27 9.70
CA ARG A 104 10.39 2.42 8.51
C ARG A 104 10.49 0.94 8.93
N PRO A 105 9.57 0.47 9.78
CA PRO A 105 9.63 -0.90 10.30
C PRO A 105 9.42 -1.91 9.17
N GLU A 106 10.12 -3.03 9.23
CA GLU A 106 9.83 -4.22 8.43
C GLU A 106 8.87 -5.14 9.20
N ALA A 107 8.42 -6.22 8.56
CA ALA A 107 7.54 -7.20 9.16
C ALA A 107 8.22 -7.92 10.35
N TYR A 108 7.49 -8.08 11.44
CA TYR A 108 7.82 -8.92 12.58
C TYR A 108 7.19 -10.32 12.40
N PRO A 109 7.66 -11.35 13.13
CA PRO A 109 7.08 -12.69 13.05
C PRO A 109 5.55 -12.74 13.23
N THR A 110 5.00 -11.90 14.10
CA THR A 110 3.56 -11.78 14.33
C THR A 110 2.77 -11.25 13.13
N ASP A 111 3.42 -10.50 12.25
CA ASP A 111 2.78 -9.96 11.04
C ASP A 111 2.59 -11.08 10.01
N TYR A 112 3.57 -11.99 9.90
CA TYR A 112 3.47 -13.19 9.07
C TYR A 112 2.37 -14.13 9.59
N GLU A 113 2.31 -14.37 10.90
CA GLU A 113 1.24 -15.16 11.52
C GLU A 113 -0.17 -14.56 11.31
N TYR A 114 -0.26 -13.24 11.13
CA TYR A 114 -1.51 -12.58 10.77
C TYR A 114 -1.84 -12.76 9.28
N ALA A 115 -0.86 -12.54 8.39
CA ALA A 115 -1.03 -12.74 6.95
C ALA A 115 -1.44 -14.17 6.60
N ASP A 116 -0.79 -15.18 7.21
CA ASP A 116 -1.11 -16.60 7.01
C ASP A 116 -2.58 -16.91 7.38
N ARG A 117 -3.10 -16.27 8.43
CA ARG A 117 -4.50 -16.45 8.85
C ARG A 117 -5.50 -15.82 7.87
N ILE A 118 -5.13 -14.74 7.20
CA ILE A 118 -5.98 -14.13 6.15
C ILE A 118 -6.01 -15.05 4.93
N ASP A 119 -4.86 -15.56 4.49
CA ASP A 119 -4.76 -16.45 3.33
C ASP A 119 -5.60 -17.74 3.52
N GLU A 120 -5.64 -18.30 4.73
CA GLU A 120 -6.50 -19.45 5.06
C GLU A 120 -8.01 -19.17 4.94
N THR A 121 -8.42 -17.91 4.91
CA THR A 121 -9.83 -17.48 4.87
C THR A 121 -10.33 -17.05 3.49
N HIS A 122 -9.44 -16.92 2.49
CA HIS A 122 -9.75 -16.59 1.10
C HIS A 122 -9.88 -17.85 0.22
#